data_AF-A0A956Q4J2-F1
#
_entry.id   AF-A0A956Q4J2-F1
#
_cell.length_a   1.000
_cell.length_b   1.000
_cell.length_c   1.000
_cell.angle_alpha   90.00
_cell.angle_beta   90.00
_cell.angle_gamma   90.00
#
_symmetry.space_group_name_H-M   'P 1'
#
loop_
_entity.id
_entity.type
_entity.pdbx_description
1 polymer ?
#
loop_
_entity_poly.entity_id
_entity_poly.type
_entity_poly.pdbx_seq_one_letter_code
_entity_poly.pdbx_strand_id
1 'polypeptide(L)'
;MALDRELTETLIRAAFPRLQSVVWGTQAEPQDISFYVIPGKGACPRWLVPVDARKGEAALALWNPMNARSRLIWQLLKLVYHFGWLGHVPGVEMVSLKTGYQEPSDLGYHVVYVGTPSHVQRLITIKLDPETGKALTVSKIPYGPHARAGLEQEAYMLNWLAQHFPGHAPVLLNWDGESACLTQSVKPGHQIDTELTRPLIE
;
A
#
# COMPACT_ATOMS: atom_id res chain seq x y z
N MET A 1 0.16 4.56 -21.84
CA MET A 1 1.48 3.93 -21.70
C MET A 1 1.24 2.59 -21.04
N ALA A 2 1.78 1.49 -21.57
CA ALA A 2 1.59 0.16 -20.99
C ALA A 2 2.29 0.07 -19.63
N LEU A 3 1.77 -0.76 -18.72
CA LEU A 3 2.39 -1.05 -17.44
C LEU A 3 3.70 -1.81 -17.65
N ASP A 4 4.73 -1.46 -16.90
CA ASP A 4 5.98 -2.21 -16.83
C ASP A 4 5.77 -3.43 -15.93
N ARG A 5 5.58 -4.60 -16.55
CA ARG A 5 5.29 -5.85 -15.84
C ARG A 5 6.49 -6.36 -15.04
N GLU A 6 7.71 -6.22 -15.55
CA GLU A 6 8.91 -6.69 -14.87
C GLU A 6 9.16 -5.89 -13.58
N LEU A 7 9.04 -4.57 -13.67
CA LEU A 7 9.05 -3.68 -12.52
C LEU A 7 7.93 -4.04 -11.54
N THR A 8 6.71 -4.27 -12.03
CA THR A 8 5.57 -4.60 -11.18
C THR A 8 5.77 -5.93 -10.45
N GLU A 9 6.29 -6.95 -11.11
CA GLU A 9 6.61 -8.23 -10.48
C GLU A 9 7.68 -8.09 -9.40
N THR A 10 8.71 -7.27 -9.64
CA THR A 10 9.74 -6.96 -8.64
C THR A 10 9.11 -6.33 -7.39
N LEU A 11 8.21 -5.37 -7.57
CA LEU A 11 7.48 -4.70 -6.49
C LEU A 11 6.55 -5.68 -5.74
N ILE A 12 5.86 -6.55 -6.46
CA ILE A 12 5.01 -7.60 -5.88
C ILE A 12 5.85 -8.55 -5.02
N ARG A 13 6.99 -9.04 -5.52
CA ARG A 13 7.86 -9.96 -4.77
C ARG A 13 8.43 -9.31 -3.51
N ALA A 14 8.75 -8.01 -3.57
CA ALA A 14 9.16 -7.25 -2.40
C ALA A 14 8.02 -7.16 -1.36
N ALA A 15 6.78 -6.91 -1.80
CA ALA A 15 5.61 -6.83 -0.94
C ALA A 15 5.17 -8.18 -0.36
N PHE A 16 5.40 -9.27 -1.09
CA PHE A 16 4.97 -10.63 -0.77
C PHE A 16 6.15 -11.61 -0.85
N PRO A 17 7.05 -11.64 0.15
CA PRO A 17 8.30 -12.41 0.08
C PRO A 17 8.11 -13.93 0.00
N ARG A 18 6.93 -14.44 0.37
CA ARG A 18 6.56 -15.88 0.32
C ARG A 18 5.76 -16.26 -0.93
N LEU A 19 5.76 -15.39 -1.94
CA LEU A 19 5.10 -15.64 -3.20
C LEU A 19 5.81 -16.74 -3.99
N GLN A 20 5.05 -17.69 -4.54
CA GLN A 20 5.59 -18.70 -5.44
C GLN A 20 5.66 -18.17 -6.87
N SER A 21 4.55 -17.66 -7.40
CA SER A 21 4.51 -17.10 -8.76
C SER A 21 3.51 -15.97 -8.93
N VAL A 22 3.75 -15.17 -9.97
CA VAL A 22 2.89 -14.09 -10.44
C VAL A 22 2.27 -14.55 -11.76
N VAL A 23 0.95 -14.48 -11.87
CA VAL A 23 0.22 -14.83 -13.10
C VAL A 23 -0.58 -13.61 -13.56
N TRP A 24 -0.34 -13.16 -14.79
CA TRP A 24 -1.05 -12.03 -15.37
C TRP A 24 -2.33 -12.46 -16.08
N GLY A 25 -3.37 -11.64 -16.00
CA GLY A 25 -4.63 -11.84 -16.70
C GLY A 25 -5.75 -12.41 -15.83
N THR A 26 -6.77 -12.97 -16.48
CA THR A 26 -8.04 -13.37 -15.84
C THR A 26 -8.09 -14.80 -15.30
N GLN A 27 -7.03 -15.57 -15.50
CA GLN A 27 -6.94 -16.93 -14.98
C GLN A 27 -6.46 -16.90 -13.54
N ALA A 28 -7.40 -16.88 -12.60
CA ALA A 28 -7.15 -17.09 -11.18
C ALA A 28 -7.65 -18.47 -10.79
N GLU A 29 -6.81 -19.27 -10.13
CA GLU A 29 -7.29 -20.45 -9.43
C GLU A 29 -8.00 -20.05 -8.13
N PRO A 30 -8.90 -20.88 -7.56
CA PRO A 30 -9.66 -20.54 -6.35
C PRO A 30 -8.80 -20.19 -5.13
N GLN A 31 -7.55 -20.66 -5.12
CA GLN A 31 -6.54 -20.46 -4.07
C GLN A 31 -5.65 -19.23 -4.31
N ASP A 32 -5.75 -18.59 -5.47
CA ASP A 32 -4.94 -17.44 -5.82
C ASP A 32 -5.53 -16.16 -5.21
N ILE A 33 -4.65 -15.23 -4.82
CA ILE A 33 -5.09 -13.89 -4.41
C ILE A 33 -4.92 -12.96 -5.61
N SER A 34 -6.05 -12.48 -6.15
CA SER A 34 -6.03 -11.58 -7.31
C SER A 34 -6.10 -10.11 -6.90
N PHE A 35 -5.34 -9.30 -7.62
CA PHE A 35 -5.26 -7.86 -7.48
C PHE A 35 -5.47 -7.16 -8.82
N TYR A 36 -6.10 -5.98 -8.76
CA TYR A 36 -6.00 -4.99 -9.82
C TYR A 36 -4.75 -4.15 -9.61
N VAL A 37 -3.92 -4.04 -10.65
CA VAL A 37 -2.78 -3.14 -10.72
C VAL A 37 -3.22 -1.84 -11.38
N ILE A 38 -3.21 -0.77 -10.62
CA ILE A 38 -3.58 0.57 -11.09
C ILE A 38 -2.29 1.32 -11.43
N PRO A 39 -2.13 1.81 -12.67
CA PRO A 39 -0.92 2.48 -13.09
C PRO A 39 -0.76 3.85 -12.43
N GLY A 40 0.49 4.26 -12.26
CA GLY A 40 0.89 5.57 -11.77
C GLY A 40 1.39 6.50 -12.87
N LYS A 41 2.33 7.37 -12.50
CA LYS A 41 3.03 8.22 -13.46
C LYS A 41 4.04 7.36 -14.23
N GLY A 42 3.98 7.38 -15.56
CA GLY A 42 4.81 6.53 -16.42
C GLY A 42 4.28 5.09 -16.48
N ALA A 43 5.18 4.13 -16.65
CA ALA A 43 4.85 2.70 -16.68
C ALA A 43 4.86 2.02 -15.28
N CYS A 44 5.08 2.79 -14.21
CA CYS A 44 5.20 2.27 -12.85
C CYS A 44 3.82 2.06 -12.21
N PRO A 45 3.55 0.93 -11.52
CA PRO A 45 2.32 0.74 -10.78
C PRO A 45 2.21 1.73 -9.63
N ARG A 46 0.98 2.13 -9.31
CA ARG A 46 0.68 3.00 -8.16
C ARG A 46 -0.03 2.27 -7.04
N TRP A 47 -0.96 1.41 -7.40
CA TRP A 47 -1.73 0.62 -6.45
C TRP A 47 -1.84 -0.82 -6.91
N LEU A 48 -1.84 -1.73 -5.94
CA LEU A 48 -2.36 -3.07 -6.09
C LEU A 48 -3.49 -3.23 -5.07
N VAL A 49 -4.70 -3.43 -5.56
CA VAL A 49 -5.91 -3.55 -4.72
C VAL A 49 -6.55 -4.91 -4.95
N PRO A 50 -7.12 -5.57 -3.92
CA PRO A 50 -7.82 -6.84 -4.09
C PRO A 50 -8.93 -6.72 -5.15
N VAL A 51 -9.15 -7.77 -5.93
CA VAL A 51 -10.23 -7.78 -6.93
C VAL A 51 -11.61 -7.65 -6.28
N ASP A 52 -11.79 -8.23 -5.09
CA ASP A 52 -13.01 -8.08 -4.30
C ASP A 52 -13.05 -6.70 -3.63
N ALA A 53 -13.92 -5.83 -4.13
CA ALA A 53 -14.02 -4.44 -3.72
C ALA A 53 -14.28 -4.26 -2.22
N ARG A 54 -15.06 -5.16 -1.61
CA ARG A 54 -15.41 -5.13 -0.19
C ARG A 54 -14.18 -5.20 0.70
N LYS A 55 -13.09 -5.75 0.17
CA LYS A 55 -11.85 -6.02 0.89
C LYS A 55 -10.80 -4.94 0.72
N GLY A 56 -10.91 -4.05 -0.28
CA GLY A 56 -9.94 -2.97 -0.49
C GLY A 56 -10.49 -1.56 -0.28
N GLU A 57 -11.81 -1.40 -0.21
CA GLU A 57 -12.45 -0.07 -0.18
C GLU A 57 -12.03 0.77 1.02
N ALA A 58 -11.94 0.15 2.21
CA ALA A 58 -11.50 0.81 3.43
C ALA A 58 -10.04 1.30 3.33
N ALA A 59 -9.14 0.53 2.72
CA ALA A 59 -7.77 0.99 2.46
C ALA A 59 -7.72 2.17 1.49
N LEU A 60 -8.52 2.14 0.43
CA LEU A 60 -8.57 3.25 -0.54
C LEU A 60 -9.15 4.52 0.09
N ALA A 61 -10.04 4.39 1.07
CA ALA A 61 -10.60 5.51 1.82
C ALA A 61 -9.56 6.20 2.72
N LEU A 62 -8.50 5.50 3.15
CA LEU A 62 -7.41 6.10 3.93
C LEU A 62 -6.56 7.08 3.11
N TRP A 63 -6.60 6.98 1.78
CA TRP A 63 -5.83 7.85 0.91
C TRP A 63 -6.69 9.00 0.38
N ASN A 64 -6.17 10.22 0.50
CA ASN A 64 -6.82 11.41 -0.04
C ASN A 64 -5.81 12.29 -0.79
N PRO A 65 -5.92 12.44 -2.12
CA PRO A 65 -5.03 13.33 -2.86
C PRO A 65 -5.21 14.79 -2.46
N MET A 66 -4.12 15.56 -2.48
CA MET A 66 -4.17 16.96 -2.03
C MET A 66 -4.85 17.89 -3.04
N ASN A 67 -4.53 17.77 -4.33
CA ASN A 67 -5.07 18.68 -5.35
C ASN A 67 -6.47 18.25 -5.82
N ALA A 68 -7.31 19.24 -6.16
CA ALA A 68 -8.73 19.01 -6.47
C ALA A 68 -8.95 18.07 -7.68
N ARG A 69 -8.11 18.20 -8.72
CA ARG A 69 -8.17 17.34 -9.91
C ARG A 69 -7.92 15.87 -9.56
N SER A 70 -6.87 15.59 -8.78
CA SER A 70 -6.56 14.24 -8.32
C SER A 70 -7.63 13.71 -7.37
N ARG A 71 -8.24 14.56 -6.53
CA ARG A 71 -9.39 14.15 -5.70
C ARG A 71 -10.54 13.67 -6.56
N LEU A 72 -10.92 14.41 -7.60
CA LEU A 72 -12.03 14.01 -8.49
C LEU A 72 -11.73 12.68 -9.19
N ILE A 73 -10.53 12.52 -9.75
CA ILE A 73 -10.09 11.26 -10.36
C ILE A 73 -10.12 10.11 -9.33
N TRP A 74 -9.69 10.37 -8.10
CA TRP A 74 -9.68 9.37 -7.04
C TRP A 74 -11.08 8.95 -6.59
N GLN A 75 -12.02 9.90 -6.50
CA GLN A 75 -13.41 9.57 -6.19
C GLN A 75 -14.04 8.72 -7.30
N LEU A 76 -13.79 9.03 -8.57
CA LEU A 76 -14.23 8.21 -9.69
C LEU A 76 -13.64 6.80 -9.63
N LEU A 77 -12.34 6.68 -9.32
CA LEU A 77 -11.67 5.39 -9.18
C LEU A 77 -12.28 4.55 -8.06
N LYS A 78 -12.53 5.14 -6.89
CA LYS A 78 -13.20 4.45 -5.78
C LYS A 78 -14.61 4.01 -6.16
N LEU A 79 -15.36 4.85 -6.88
CA LEU A 79 -16.70 4.52 -7.34
C LEU A 79 -16.69 3.34 -8.32
N VAL A 80 -15.81 3.39 -9.32
CA VAL A 80 -15.61 2.29 -10.28
C VAL A 80 -15.16 1.01 -9.58
N TYR A 81 -14.30 1.12 -8.57
CA TYR A 81 -13.86 -0.01 -7.75
C TYR A 81 -15.01 -0.60 -6.94
N HIS A 82 -15.82 0.23 -6.27
CA HIS A 82 -17.00 -0.18 -5.49
C HIS A 82 -17.99 -1.00 -6.34
N PHE A 83 -18.19 -0.63 -7.60
CA PHE A 83 -19.05 -1.37 -8.54
C PHE A 83 -18.36 -2.58 -9.20
N GLY A 84 -17.11 -2.89 -8.87
CA GLY A 84 -16.35 -4.00 -9.45
C GLY A 84 -15.95 -3.80 -10.91
N TRP A 85 -15.95 -2.56 -11.40
CA TRP A 85 -15.70 -2.23 -12.80
C TRP A 85 -14.25 -1.84 -13.09
N LEU A 86 -13.36 -1.95 -12.10
CA LEU A 86 -11.98 -1.50 -12.22
C LEU A 86 -11.21 -2.20 -13.37
N GLY A 87 -11.54 -3.46 -13.67
CA GLY A 87 -10.98 -4.18 -14.82
C GLY A 87 -11.33 -3.62 -16.20
N HIS A 88 -12.31 -2.71 -16.30
CA HIS A 88 -12.67 -2.02 -17.54
C HIS A 88 -11.95 -0.68 -17.72
N VAL A 89 -11.23 -0.22 -16.68
CA VAL A 89 -10.50 1.05 -16.74
C VAL A 89 -9.26 0.87 -17.61
N PRO A 90 -9.05 1.73 -18.63
CA PRO A 90 -7.88 1.63 -19.49
C PRO A 90 -6.57 1.68 -18.69
N GLY A 91 -5.71 0.69 -18.93
CA GLY A 91 -4.40 0.58 -18.28
C GLY A 91 -4.41 -0.10 -16.92
N VAL A 92 -5.57 -0.43 -16.35
CA VAL A 92 -5.65 -1.34 -15.21
C VAL A 92 -5.47 -2.77 -15.72
N GLU A 93 -4.56 -3.50 -15.07
CA GLU A 93 -4.32 -4.92 -15.37
C GLU A 93 -4.65 -5.76 -14.14
N MET A 94 -5.02 -7.02 -14.34
CA MET A 94 -5.24 -7.95 -13.23
C MET A 94 -4.05 -8.90 -13.10
N VAL A 95 -3.67 -9.18 -11.86
CA VAL A 95 -2.60 -10.09 -11.50
C VAL A 95 -3.06 -11.03 -10.39
N SER A 96 -2.76 -12.31 -10.53
CA SER A 96 -3.04 -13.36 -9.54
C SER A 96 -1.74 -13.81 -8.90
N LEU A 97 -1.74 -13.87 -7.58
CA LEU A 97 -0.60 -14.27 -6.77
C LEU A 97 -0.80 -15.71 -6.30
N LYS A 98 0.07 -16.61 -6.78
CA LYS A 98 0.13 -17.97 -6.25
C LYS A 98 0.99 -17.96 -5.00
N THR A 99 0.37 -18.25 -3.87
CA THR A 99 1.06 -18.28 -2.59
C THR A 99 1.22 -19.72 -2.14
N GLY A 100 2.29 -20.02 -1.39
CA GLY A 100 2.47 -21.33 -0.79
C GLY A 100 1.59 -21.58 0.45
N TYR A 101 0.64 -20.68 0.74
CA TYR A 101 -0.25 -20.77 1.87
C TYR A 101 -1.51 -21.55 1.52
N GLN A 102 -1.98 -22.36 2.46
CA GLN A 102 -3.21 -23.15 2.30
C GLN A 102 -4.48 -22.30 2.42
N GLU A 103 -4.41 -21.14 3.08
CA GLU A 103 -5.55 -20.23 3.17
C GLU A 103 -5.20 -18.76 2.85
N PRO A 104 -6.03 -18.05 2.06
CA PRO A 104 -5.92 -16.60 1.83
C PRO A 104 -6.03 -15.76 3.12
N SER A 105 -6.63 -16.32 4.17
CA SER A 105 -6.81 -15.70 5.49
C SER A 105 -5.48 -15.39 6.19
N ASP A 106 -4.46 -16.24 5.98
CA ASP A 106 -3.14 -16.12 6.63
C ASP A 106 -2.29 -14.97 6.06
N LEU A 107 -2.39 -14.73 4.75
CA LEU A 107 -1.86 -13.50 4.17
C LEU A 107 -2.66 -12.29 4.66
N GLY A 108 -3.97 -12.44 4.79
CA GLY A 108 -4.87 -11.31 4.96
C GLY A 108 -4.99 -10.51 3.66
N TYR A 109 -5.99 -9.66 3.56
CA TYR A 109 -6.14 -8.82 2.40
C TYR A 109 -5.17 -7.65 2.51
N HIS A 110 -4.34 -7.50 1.48
CA HIS A 110 -3.40 -6.40 1.41
C HIS A 110 -3.87 -5.37 0.39
N VAL A 111 -3.61 -4.11 0.67
CA VAL A 111 -3.50 -3.08 -0.37
C VAL A 111 -2.07 -2.63 -0.42
N VAL A 112 -1.48 -2.61 -1.61
CA VAL A 112 -0.13 -2.13 -1.82
C VAL A 112 -0.20 -0.77 -2.51
N TYR A 113 0.48 0.21 -1.94
CA TYR A 113 0.71 1.51 -2.54
C TYR A 113 2.18 1.68 -2.87
N VAL A 114 2.46 2.15 -4.07
CA VAL A 114 3.81 2.46 -4.52
C VAL A 114 4.01 3.97 -4.45
N GLY A 115 4.95 4.38 -3.59
CA GLY A 115 5.33 5.78 -3.45
C GLY A 115 5.74 6.40 -4.78
N THR A 116 5.66 7.73 -4.88
CA THR A 116 6.08 8.41 -6.11
C THR A 116 7.59 8.18 -6.33
N PRO A 117 8.03 7.94 -7.58
CA PRO A 117 9.45 7.81 -7.89
C PRO A 117 10.25 8.96 -7.30
N SER A 118 11.18 8.61 -6.42
CA SER A 118 12.06 9.53 -5.68
C SER A 118 13.18 8.73 -5.03
N HIS A 119 14.23 9.40 -4.55
CA HIS A 119 15.34 8.72 -3.87
C HIS A 119 14.94 7.99 -2.58
N VAL A 120 13.81 8.37 -1.98
CA VAL A 120 13.24 7.79 -0.76
C VAL A 120 11.95 6.99 -1.05
N GLN A 121 11.78 6.52 -2.28
CA GLN A 121 10.60 5.75 -2.68
C GLN A 121 10.45 4.49 -1.81
N ARG A 122 9.21 4.24 -1.37
CA ARG A 122 8.85 3.11 -0.52
C ARG A 122 7.62 2.43 -1.10
N LEU A 123 7.52 1.13 -0.90
CA LEU A 123 6.24 0.43 -1.00
C LEU A 123 5.58 0.48 0.37
N ILE A 124 4.27 0.66 0.37
CA ILE A 124 3.45 0.65 1.56
C ILE A 124 2.45 -0.49 1.42
N THR A 125 2.51 -1.48 2.31
CA THR A 125 1.54 -2.56 2.38
C THR A 125 0.59 -2.29 3.56
N ILE A 126 -0.70 -2.28 3.30
CA ILE A 126 -1.74 -2.08 4.31
C ILE A 126 -2.40 -3.43 4.51
N LYS A 127 -2.21 -4.05 5.69
CA LYS A 127 -2.90 -5.30 6.02
C LYS A 127 -4.30 -4.97 6.53
N LEU A 128 -5.29 -5.67 5.99
CA LEU A 128 -6.70 -5.46 6.29
C LEU A 128 -7.27 -6.65 7.04
N ASP A 129 -8.18 -6.35 7.95
CA ASP A 129 -9.02 -7.31 8.63
C ASP A 129 -9.99 -7.96 7.63
N PRO A 130 -10.04 -9.29 7.53
CA PRO A 130 -10.82 -9.97 6.49
C PRO A 130 -12.34 -9.88 6.68
N GLU A 131 -12.80 -9.66 7.91
CA GLU A 131 -14.23 -9.58 8.22
C GLU A 131 -14.74 -8.16 8.12
N THR A 132 -13.97 -7.20 8.62
CA THR A 132 -14.37 -5.79 8.75
C THR A 132 -13.79 -4.89 7.67
N GLY A 133 -12.79 -5.35 6.93
CA GLY A 133 -12.04 -4.56 5.95
C GLY A 133 -11.15 -3.47 6.57
N LYS A 134 -11.14 -3.33 7.90
CA LYS A 134 -10.39 -2.25 8.58
C LYS A 134 -8.88 -2.47 8.46
N ALA A 135 -8.14 -1.38 8.35
CA ALA A 135 -6.69 -1.45 8.32
C ALA A 135 -6.13 -1.80 9.71
N LEU A 136 -5.34 -2.88 9.76
CA LEU A 136 -4.72 -3.41 10.97
C LEU A 136 -3.32 -2.84 11.15
N THR A 137 -2.49 -2.99 10.12
CA THR A 137 -1.09 -2.57 10.14
C THR A 137 -0.69 -1.96 8.81
N VAL A 138 0.35 -1.12 8.88
CA VAL A 138 1.02 -0.56 7.71
C VAL A 138 2.47 -0.98 7.75
N SER A 139 2.93 -1.66 6.71
CA SER A 139 4.34 -1.97 6.53
C SER A 139 4.93 -1.10 5.42
N LYS A 140 6.16 -0.65 5.61
CA LYS A 140 6.90 0.17 4.66
C LYS A 140 8.18 -0.56 4.28
N ILE A 141 8.35 -0.75 2.98
CA ILE A 141 9.43 -1.55 2.40
C ILE A 141 10.28 -0.60 1.55
N PRO A 142 11.62 -0.61 1.72
CA PRO A 142 12.50 0.26 0.97
C PRO A 142 12.53 -0.14 -0.51
N TYR A 143 12.58 0.85 -1.39
CA TYR A 143 12.72 0.62 -2.83
C TYR A 143 13.68 1.60 -3.50
N GLY A 144 13.65 2.87 -3.09
CA GLY A 144 14.63 3.87 -3.53
C GLY A 144 16.00 3.70 -2.87
N PRO A 145 17.07 4.27 -3.46
CA PRO A 145 18.46 4.13 -2.99
C PRO A 145 18.70 4.67 -1.57
N HIS A 146 17.89 5.62 -1.11
CA HIS A 146 17.97 6.19 0.24
C HIS A 146 16.76 5.82 1.12
N ALA A 147 15.91 4.91 0.64
CA ALA A 147 14.70 4.53 1.37
C ALA A 147 15.02 3.81 2.68
N ARG A 148 16.10 3.00 2.70
CA ARG A 148 16.57 2.28 3.89
C ARG A 148 16.90 3.23 5.05
N ALA A 149 17.80 4.18 4.83
CA ALA A 149 18.20 5.15 5.86
C ALA A 149 16.98 5.95 6.37
N GLY A 150 16.06 6.33 5.47
CA GLY A 150 14.84 7.01 5.86
C GLY A 150 13.87 6.16 6.68
N LEU A 151 13.85 4.84 6.49
CA LEU A 151 13.03 3.91 7.30
C LEU A 151 13.69 3.58 8.64
N GLU A 152 15.02 3.48 8.69
CA GLU A 152 15.79 3.35 9.94
C GLU A 152 15.54 4.55 10.86
N GLN A 153 15.64 5.77 10.32
CA GLN A 153 15.33 6.99 11.07
C GLN A 153 13.87 7.04 11.51
N GLU A 154 12.94 6.58 10.68
CA GLU A 154 11.52 6.53 11.02
C GLU A 154 11.24 5.52 12.15
N ALA A 155 11.85 4.33 12.11
CA ALA A 155 11.76 3.34 13.19
C ALA A 155 12.24 3.92 14.51
N TYR A 156 13.40 4.56 14.50
CA TYR A 156 13.94 5.26 15.66
C TYR A 156 12.96 6.32 16.19
N MET A 157 12.41 7.15 15.31
CA MET A 157 11.50 8.23 15.68
C MET A 157 10.19 7.71 16.29
N LEU A 158 9.59 6.65 15.72
CA LEU A 158 8.37 6.05 16.27
C LEU A 158 8.60 5.49 17.67
N ASN A 159 9.74 4.82 17.89
CA ASN A 159 10.10 4.32 19.23
C ASN A 159 10.30 5.48 20.22
N TRP A 160 11.00 6.54 19.80
CA TRP A 160 11.20 7.73 20.61
C TRP A 160 9.87 8.42 20.96
N LEU A 161 8.97 8.59 19.99
CA LEU A 161 7.64 9.18 20.19
C LEU A 161 6.76 8.34 21.11
N ALA A 162 6.83 7.01 21.03
CA ALA A 162 6.09 6.13 21.93
C ALA A 162 6.50 6.34 23.40
N GLN A 163 7.78 6.63 23.65
CA GLN A 163 8.32 6.86 24.99
C GLN A 163 8.00 8.27 25.52
N HIS A 164 8.06 9.29 24.68
CA HIS A 164 7.94 10.69 25.12
C HIS A 164 6.53 11.28 24.93
N PHE A 165 5.76 10.76 23.99
CA PHE A 165 4.42 11.25 23.62
C PHE A 165 3.47 10.06 23.35
N PRO A 166 3.17 9.23 24.37
CA PRO A 166 2.36 8.03 24.18
C PRO A 166 0.99 8.37 23.60
N GLY A 167 0.58 7.62 22.57
CA GLY A 167 -0.69 7.81 21.88
C GLY A 167 -0.70 8.93 20.82
N HIS A 168 0.38 9.72 20.66
CA HIS A 168 0.44 10.80 19.66
C HIS A 168 0.88 10.35 18.26
N ALA A 169 1.61 9.23 18.15
CA ALA A 169 2.05 8.66 16.87
C ALA A 169 1.57 7.20 16.70
N PRO A 170 1.66 6.65 15.48
CA PRO A 170 1.61 5.21 15.27
C PRO A 170 2.62 4.48 16.16
N VAL A 171 2.26 3.29 16.61
CA VAL A 171 3.16 2.44 17.39
C VAL A 171 4.00 1.61 16.44
N LEU A 172 5.32 1.60 16.65
CA LEU A 172 6.22 0.66 15.99
C LEU A 172 5.92 -0.76 16.47
N LEU A 173 5.49 -1.63 15.56
CA LEU A 173 5.18 -3.03 15.87
C LEU A 173 6.36 -3.96 15.57
N ASN A 174 7.07 -3.70 14.47
CA ASN A 174 8.23 -4.49 14.07
C ASN A 174 9.21 -3.65 13.24
N TRP A 175 10.50 -3.94 13.41
CA TRP A 175 11.58 -3.46 12.55
C TRP A 175 12.45 -4.67 12.16
N ASP A 176 12.44 -5.00 10.87
CA ASP A 176 13.35 -6.00 10.32
C ASP A 176 14.59 -5.31 9.77
N GLY A 177 15.71 -5.42 10.48
CA GLY A 177 16.97 -4.80 10.10
C GLY A 177 17.63 -5.39 8.85
N GLU A 178 17.28 -6.63 8.46
CA GLU A 178 17.83 -7.25 7.26
C GLU A 178 17.17 -6.65 6.02
N SER A 179 15.84 -6.75 5.95
CA SER A 179 15.04 -6.20 4.84
C SER A 179 14.79 -4.69 4.93
N ALA A 180 15.15 -4.06 6.06
CA ALA A 180 14.82 -2.69 6.42
C ALA A 180 13.31 -2.39 6.33
N CYS A 181 12.48 -3.40 6.66
CA CYS A 181 11.03 -3.29 6.66
C CYS A 181 10.53 -2.79 8.02
N LEU A 182 9.74 -1.70 7.97
CA LEU A 182 9.11 -1.08 9.13
C LEU A 182 7.63 -1.47 9.17
N THR A 183 7.14 -2.05 10.25
CA THR A 183 5.69 -2.28 10.45
C THR A 183 5.17 -1.48 11.64
N GLN A 184 4.07 -0.77 11.44
CA GLN A 184 3.46 0.09 12.45
C GLN A 184 1.95 -0.12 12.55
N SER A 185 1.37 0.27 13.69
CA SER A 185 -0.08 0.29 13.88
C SER A 185 -0.73 1.34 12.98
N VAL A 186 -1.99 1.11 12.62
CA VAL A 186 -2.79 2.17 11.97
C VAL A 186 -3.29 3.12 13.04
N LYS A 187 -3.02 4.41 12.89
CA LYS A 187 -3.62 5.45 13.73
C LYS A 187 -4.81 6.08 12.99
N PRO A 188 -6.03 6.05 13.55
CA PRO A 188 -7.17 6.74 12.98
C PRO A 188 -6.92 8.25 12.99
N GLY A 189 -7.12 8.90 11.85
CA GLY A 189 -6.98 10.35 11.72
C GLY A 189 -7.22 10.81 10.30
N HIS A 190 -7.66 12.06 10.14
CA HIS A 190 -7.68 12.72 8.85
C HIS A 190 -6.33 13.40 8.61
N GLN A 191 -5.80 13.27 7.40
CA GLN A 191 -4.66 14.08 6.98
C GLN A 191 -5.12 15.54 6.93
N ILE A 192 -4.75 16.29 7.97
CA ILE A 192 -4.76 17.75 7.96
C ILE A 192 -3.49 18.16 7.18
N ASP A 193 -3.59 19.17 6.32
CA ASP A 193 -2.58 19.62 5.33
C ASP A 193 -1.11 19.29 5.65
N THR A 194 -0.31 18.98 4.62
CA THR A 194 1.15 18.80 4.74
C THR A 194 1.91 20.10 5.02
N GLU A 195 1.22 21.23 5.21
CA GLU A 195 1.83 22.40 5.84
C GLU A 195 2.10 22.06 7.30
N LEU A 196 3.28 21.48 7.55
CA LEU A 196 3.91 21.52 8.86
C LEU A 196 3.94 22.98 9.29
N THR A 197 3.05 23.31 10.21
CA THR A 197 3.17 24.30 11.28
C THR A 197 4.22 25.36 10.98
N ARG A 198 3.80 26.52 10.44
CA ARG A 198 4.56 27.75 10.73
C ARG A 198 4.70 27.82 12.25
N PRO A 199 5.91 27.98 12.82
CA PRO A 199 6.02 28.20 14.24
C PRO A 199 5.20 29.45 14.57
N LEU A 200 4.22 29.30 15.48
CA LEU A 200 3.73 30.45 16.22
C LEU A 200 4.91 30.87 17.10
N ILE A 201 5.70 31.80 16.56
CA ILE A 201 6.58 32.63 17.35
C ILE A 201 5.64 33.67 17.97
N GLU A 202 5.32 33.48 19.26
CA GLU A 202 4.94 34.58 20.15
C GLU A 202 6.18 35.03 20.93
#